data_AF-A0A7J4DR74-F1
#
_entry.id   AF-A0A7J4DR74-F1
#
_cell.length_a   1.000
_cell.length_b   1.000
_cell.length_c   1.000
_cell.angle_alpha   90.00
_cell.angle_beta   90.00
_cell.angle_gamma   90.00
#
_symmetry.space_group_name_H-M   'P 1'
#
loop_
_entity.id
_entity.type
_entity.pdbx_description
1 polymer ?
#
loop_
_entity_poly.entity_id
_entity_poly.type
_entity_poly.pdbx_seq_one_letter_code
_entity_poly.pdbx_strand_id
1 'polypeptide(L)'
;MEIVRSIKYVDAIVPQEGMDKFEMWKKLKFDVMFVGDDWFATDKWKNLEKQFNEVGVRIVYFPYTKGTSSTLLNQTLEKLRNDEI
;
A
#
# COMPACT_ATOMS: atom_id res chain seq x y z
N MET A 1 5.40 -0.01 -12.98
CA MET A 1 6.53 0.61 -12.26
C MET A 1 6.59 2.10 -12.55
N GLU A 2 6.63 2.53 -13.82
CA GLU A 2 6.80 3.94 -14.18
C GLU A 2 5.75 4.91 -13.63
N ILE A 3 4.49 4.48 -13.49
CA ILE A 3 3.43 5.31 -12.86
C ILE A 3 3.78 5.64 -11.40
N VAL A 4 4.32 4.68 -10.65
CA VAL A 4 4.72 4.92 -9.25
C VAL A 4 6.01 5.75 -9.22
N ARG A 5 6.89 5.60 -10.24
CA ARG A 5 8.19 6.30 -10.31
C ARG A 5 8.01 7.79 -10.49
N SER A 6 6.96 8.18 -11.21
CA SER A 6 6.66 9.58 -11.51
C SER A 6 5.96 10.31 -10.36
N ILE A 7 5.63 9.62 -9.26
CA ILE A 7 5.02 10.27 -8.09
C ILE A 7 6.08 11.16 -7.41
N LYS A 8 5.74 12.43 -7.21
CA LYS A 8 6.61 13.49 -6.66
C LYS A 8 7.40 13.09 -5.40
N TYR A 9 6.83 12.23 -4.56
CA TYR A 9 7.38 11.85 -3.25
C TYR A 9 8.08 10.48 -3.24
N VAL A 10 8.31 9.87 -4.41
CA VAL A 10 8.93 8.54 -4.52
C VAL A 10 10.39 8.68 -4.93
N ASP A 11 11.31 8.31 -4.04
CA ASP A 11 12.75 8.28 -4.33
C ASP A 11 13.17 7.02 -5.10
N ALA A 12 12.59 5.88 -4.75
CA ALA A 12 12.92 4.59 -5.35
C ALA A 12 11.71 3.63 -5.35
N ILE A 13 11.73 2.66 -6.27
CA ILE A 13 10.73 1.61 -6.32
C ILE A 13 11.43 0.27 -6.41
N VAL A 14 11.01 -0.65 -5.56
CA VAL A 14 11.44 -2.03 -5.54
C VAL A 14 10.22 -2.92 -5.83
N PRO A 15 10.26 -3.79 -6.86
CA PRO A 15 9.20 -4.75 -7.10
C PRO A 15 8.95 -5.63 -5.87
N GLN A 16 7.69 -5.80 -5.51
CA GLN A 16 7.28 -6.76 -4.49
C GLN A 16 6.94 -8.10 -5.18
N GLU A 17 7.86 -9.05 -5.13
CA GLU A 17 7.69 -10.38 -5.77
C GLU A 17 6.87 -11.37 -4.91
N GLY A 18 6.73 -11.08 -3.61
CA GLY A 18 6.04 -11.95 -2.66
C GLY A 18 5.37 -11.17 -1.52
N MET A 19 4.51 -11.85 -0.77
CA MET A 19 3.73 -11.22 0.30
C MET A 19 4.46 -11.12 1.65
N ASP A 20 5.63 -11.74 1.76
CA ASP A 20 6.46 -11.65 2.97
C ASP A 20 7.11 -10.26 3.07
N LYS A 21 6.56 -9.44 3.97
CA LYS A 21 7.04 -8.07 4.22
C LYS A 21 8.38 -8.08 4.98
N PHE A 22 8.66 -9.12 5.76
CA PHE A 22 9.88 -9.20 6.55
C PHE A 22 11.09 -9.56 5.69
N GLU A 23 10.90 -10.38 4.64
CA GLU A 23 11.94 -10.60 3.61
C GLU A 23 12.34 -9.30 2.91
N MET A 24 11.37 -8.41 2.65
CA MET A 24 11.68 -7.09 2.10
C MET A 24 12.50 -6.25 3.08
N TRP A 25 12.16 -6.29 4.37
CA TRP A 25 12.94 -5.60 5.41
C TRP A 25 14.36 -6.16 5.54
N LYS A 26 14.57 -7.47 5.42
CA LYS A 26 15.92 -8.06 5.43
C LYS A 26 16.82 -7.47 4.34
N LYS A 27 16.25 -7.12 3.19
CA LYS A 27 16.96 -6.53 2.05
C LYS A 27 17.14 -5.02 2.17
N LEU A 28 16.08 -4.30 2.55
CA LEU A 28 16.06 -2.83 2.49
C LEU A 28 16.33 -2.14 3.82
N LYS A 29 16.12 -2.83 4.95
CA LYS A 29 16.34 -2.31 6.30
C LYS A 29 15.63 -0.96 6.56
N PHE A 30 14.39 -0.83 6.10
CA PHE A 30 13.56 0.35 6.37
C PHE A 30 13.18 0.45 7.85
N ASP A 31 13.00 1.67 8.36
CA ASP A 31 12.63 1.95 9.77
C ASP A 31 11.11 2.14 9.97
N VAL A 32 10.38 2.49 8.91
CA VAL A 32 8.94 2.79 8.96
C VAL A 32 8.24 2.16 7.75
N MET A 33 7.10 1.52 8.00
CA MET A 33 6.20 1.00 6.96
C MET A 33 4.84 1.68 7.05
N PHE A 34 4.30 2.10 5.92
CA PHE A 34 2.98 2.72 5.81
C PHE A 34 1.97 1.76 5.20
N VAL A 35 0.73 1.76 5.71
CA VAL A 35 -0.40 1.00 5.16
C VAL A 35 -1.73 1.71 5.44
N GLY A 36 -2.79 1.37 4.70
CA GLY A 36 -4.15 1.80 5.03
C GLY A 36 -4.66 1.19 6.35
N ASP A 37 -5.52 1.93 7.04
CA ASP A 37 -6.18 1.53 8.30
C ASP A 37 -7.16 0.36 8.15
N ASP A 38 -7.53 -0.02 6.92
CA ASP A 38 -8.31 -1.24 6.65
C ASP A 38 -7.66 -2.53 7.22
N TRP A 39 -6.35 -2.50 7.48
CA TRP A 39 -5.59 -3.61 8.03
C TRP A 39 -5.39 -3.54 9.54
N PHE A 40 -5.75 -2.42 10.16
CA PHE A 40 -5.53 -2.17 11.57
C PHE A 40 -6.22 -3.22 12.44
N ALA A 41 -5.53 -3.66 13.50
CA ALA A 41 -6.01 -4.62 14.48
C ALA A 41 -6.43 -6.02 13.95
N THR A 42 -6.22 -6.34 12.67
CA THR A 42 -6.38 -7.70 12.17
C THR A 42 -5.30 -8.62 12.74
N ASP A 43 -5.61 -9.90 12.97
CA ASP A 43 -4.66 -10.82 13.62
C ASP A 43 -3.34 -10.97 12.84
N LYS A 44 -3.43 -10.97 11.50
CA LYS A 44 -2.26 -10.97 10.62
C LYS A 44 -1.36 -9.76 10.87
N TRP A 45 -1.93 -8.57 10.98
CA TRP A 45 -1.16 -7.34 11.12
C TRP A 45 -0.67 -7.12 12.55
N LYS A 46 -1.40 -7.55 13.58
CA LYS A 46 -0.90 -7.60 14.97
C LYS A 46 0.38 -8.44 15.08
N ASN A 47 0.41 -9.60 14.44
CA ASN A 47 1.61 -10.45 14.40
C ASN A 47 2.75 -9.77 13.65
N LEU A 48 2.45 -9.09 12.54
CA LEU A 48 3.44 -8.36 11.76
C LEU A 48 4.01 -7.16 12.52
N GLU A 49 3.18 -6.43 13.26
CA GLU A 49 3.62 -5.35 14.17
C GLU A 49 4.56 -5.88 15.24
N LYS A 50 4.22 -7.00 15.89
CA LYS A 50 5.10 -7.63 16.87
C LYS A 50 6.46 -7.98 16.24
N GLN A 51 6.44 -8.62 15.09
CA GLN A 51 7.65 -9.02 14.37
C GLN A 51 8.53 -7.81 13.98
N PHE A 52 7.92 -6.70 13.53
CA PHE A 52 8.66 -5.49 13.17
C PHE A 52 9.14 -4.69 14.37
N ASN A 53 8.39 -4.68 15.47
CA ASN A 53 8.79 -4.03 16.72
C ASN A 53 10.06 -4.67 17.31
N GLU A 54 10.26 -5.99 17.14
CA GLU A 54 11.48 -6.68 17.58
C GLU A 54 12.76 -6.15 16.89
N VAL A 55 12.61 -5.50 15.73
CA VAL A 55 13.71 -4.93 14.96
C VAL A 55 13.65 -3.41 14.85
N GLY A 56 12.83 -2.76 15.69
CA GLY A 56 12.72 -1.30 15.77
C GLY A 56 11.89 -0.65 14.65
N VAL A 57 11.18 -1.43 13.83
CA VAL A 57 10.38 -0.92 12.72
C VAL A 57 8.98 -0.55 13.18
N ARG A 58 8.52 0.64 12.79
CA ARG A 58 7.17 1.13 13.11
C ARG A 58 6.22 0.97 11.93
N ILE A 59 5.04 0.41 12.18
CA ILE A 59 3.93 0.43 11.21
C ILE A 59 3.05 1.63 11.49
N VAL A 60 2.80 2.44 10.46
CA VAL A 60 1.94 3.63 10.52
C VAL A 60 0.73 3.41 9.61
N TYR A 61 -0.46 3.54 10.20
CA TYR A 61 -1.74 3.37 9.50
C TYR A 61 -2.27 4.74 9.06
N PHE A 62 -2.63 4.84 7.78
CA PHE A 62 -3.28 6.02 7.23
C PHE A 62 -4.76 5.76 6.97
N PRO A 63 -5.65 6.73 7.25
CA PRO A 63 -7.06 6.61 6.96
C PRO A 63 -7.31 6.32 5.48
N TYR A 64 -8.21 5.37 5.20
CA TYR A 64 -8.61 5.07 3.84
C TYR A 64 -9.19 6.30 3.14
N THR A 65 -8.68 6.59 1.94
CA THR A 65 -9.12 7.74 1.15
C THR A 65 -10.45 7.41 0.46
N LYS A 66 -11.53 8.12 0.82
CA LYS A 66 -12.88 7.84 0.30
C LYS A 66 -13.22 8.55 -1.02
N GLY A 67 -12.38 9.49 -1.46
CA GLY A 67 -12.71 10.38 -2.58
C GLY A 67 -12.64 9.73 -3.97
N THR A 68 -11.73 8.78 -4.17
CA THR A 68 -11.48 8.14 -5.48
C THR A 68 -10.99 6.72 -5.28
N SER A 69 -11.46 5.80 -6.12
CA SER A 69 -10.95 4.43 -6.20
C SER A 69 -10.90 3.95 -7.66
N SER A 70 -10.07 2.95 -7.96
CA SER A 70 -10.02 2.36 -9.31
C SER A 70 -11.36 1.77 -9.73
N THR A 71 -12.11 1.20 -8.77
CA THR A 71 -13.46 0.70 -9.01
C THR A 71 -14.40 1.82 -9.44
N LEU A 72 -14.41 2.94 -8.71
CA LEU A 72 -15.23 4.11 -9.03
C LEU A 72 -14.85 4.71 -10.38
N LEU A 73 -13.55 4.82 -10.66
CA LEU A 73 -13.05 5.34 -11.93
C LEU A 73 -13.49 4.45 -13.10
N ASN A 74 -13.29 3.14 -13.01
CA ASN A 74 -13.69 2.20 -14.07
C ASN A 74 -15.20 2.25 -14.32
N GLN A 75 -16.03 2.22 -13.27
CA GLN A 75 -17.48 2.33 -13.41
C GLN A 75 -17.91 3.64 -14.06
N THR A 76 -17.23 4.74 -13.74
CA THR A 76 -17.50 6.04 -14.36
C THR A 76 -17.16 6.03 -15.85
N LEU A 77 -16.00 5.47 -16.21
CA LEU A 77 -15.58 5.34 -17.60
C LEU A 77 -16.50 4.41 -18.42
N GLU A 78 -16.97 3.32 -17.83
CA GLU A 78 -17.94 2.41 -18.48
C GLU A 78 -19.25 3.12 -18.78
N LYS A 79 -19.79 3.89 -17.83
CA LYS A 79 -21.01 4.68 -18.04
C LYS A 79 -20.85 5.70 -19.17
N LEU A 80 -19.79 6.51 -19.11
CA LEU A 80 -19.52 7.53 -20.12
C LEU A 80 -19.39 6.94 -21.54
N ARG A 81 -18.78 5.75 -21.68
CA ARG A 81 -18.67 5.07 -22.98
C ARG A 81 -20.00 4.50 -23.49
N ASN A 82 -20.88 4.07 -22.58
CA ASN A 82 -22.17 3.49 -22.94
C ASN A 82 -23.24 4.58 -23.21
N ASP A 83 -23.08 5.78 -22.64
CA ASP A 83 -23.96 6.93 -22.85
C ASP A 83 -23.68 7.67 -24.19
N GLU A 84 -22.60 7.33 -24.91
CA GLU A 84 -22.25 7.86 -26.25
C GLU A 84 -22.93 7.09 -27.42
N ILE A 85 -24.04 6.36 -27.17
CA ILE A 85 -24.88 5.69 -28.18
C ILE A 85 -26.29 6.26 -28.21
#